data_AF-A0A8C4NK49-F1
#
_entry.id   AF-A0A8C4NK49-F1
#
_cell.length_a   1.000
_cell.length_b   1.000
_cell.length_c   1.000
_cell.angle_alpha   90.00
_cell.angle_beta   90.00
_cell.angle_gamma   90.00
#
_symmetry.space_group_name_H-M   'P 1'
#
loop_
_entity.id
_entity.type
_entity.pdbx_description
1 polymer ?
#
loop_
_entity_poly.entity_id
_entity_poly.type
_entity_poly.pdbx_seq_one_letter_code
_entity_poly.pdbx_strand_id
1 'polypeptide(L)'
;MPHIFFGITLVTNFQLAAFAAVLRSSLTSIVGVFPQEYTVPLLSGQGMAGIFAALSKIITLLMLQEKCETVFEDIPMDGKMEQKDDEQPDMILVVLKQIWPMALNICCIDVVKVSLFPAICADVRTSLAPANSLWDKLFGPVGCFLMNRCGNFVGRMLTAFILFPRKNSSFLPLLVAAQTLFIPLIIFCNVSHRSHTSPFFQHDAWFIFFNTLLGFCNGYFTTLLTSYGPKMVPLKNAKTAGSLMVFSLSIGCIFGAALSFLIRWII
;
A
#
# COMPACT_ATOMS: atom_id res chain seq x y z
N MET A 1 22.72 -7.06 -24.77
CA MET A 1 21.27 -7.39 -24.79
C MET A 1 20.57 -7.29 -23.42
N PRO A 2 21.12 -7.72 -22.27
CA PRO A 2 20.37 -7.67 -20.99
C PRO A 2 20.12 -6.24 -20.48
N HIS A 3 21.05 -5.31 -20.72
CA HIS A 3 20.90 -3.90 -20.30
C HIS A 3 19.79 -3.16 -21.07
N ILE A 4 19.55 -3.52 -22.34
CA ILE A 4 18.48 -2.91 -23.15
C ILE A 4 17.11 -3.43 -22.68
N PHE A 5 16.99 -4.74 -22.47
CA PHE A 5 15.77 -5.33 -21.92
C PHE A 5 15.45 -4.74 -20.54
N PHE A 6 16.44 -4.66 -19.65
CA PHE A 6 16.28 -4.04 -18.33
C PHE A 6 15.85 -2.58 -18.42
N GLY A 7 16.44 -1.79 -19.33
CA GLY A 7 16.05 -0.41 -19.57
C GLY A 7 14.60 -0.27 -20.04
N ILE A 8 14.18 -1.11 -20.99
CA ILE A 8 12.80 -1.15 -21.49
C ILE A 8 11.83 -1.50 -20.36
N THR A 9 12.11 -2.56 -19.58
CA THR A 9 11.26 -2.96 -18.44
C THR A 9 11.13 -1.85 -17.40
N LEU A 10 12.21 -1.13 -17.09
CA LEU A 10 12.17 -0.01 -16.15
C LEU A 10 11.30 1.14 -16.68
N VAL A 11 11.45 1.49 -17.95
CA VAL A 11 10.67 2.57 -18.58
C VAL A 11 9.18 2.22 -18.61
N THR A 12 8.83 1.00 -19.05
CA THR A 12 7.44 0.54 -19.10
C THR A 12 6.83 0.47 -17.71
N ASN A 13 7.56 -0.03 -16.70
CA ASN A 13 7.07 -0.07 -15.32
C ASN A 13 6.88 1.34 -14.74
N PHE A 14 7.78 2.28 -15.08
CA PHE A 14 7.64 3.68 -14.68
C PHE A 14 6.39 4.33 -15.31
N GLN A 15 6.16 4.13 -16.61
CA GLN A 15 4.97 4.62 -17.30
C GLN A 15 3.68 4.03 -16.72
N LEU A 16 3.66 2.73 -16.46
CA LEU A 16 2.52 2.05 -15.86
C LEU A 16 2.25 2.56 -14.44
N ALA A 17 3.29 2.76 -13.63
CA ALA A 17 3.18 3.32 -12.29
C ALA A 17 2.68 4.77 -12.31
N ALA A 18 3.16 5.60 -13.25
CA ALA A 18 2.71 6.97 -13.43
C ALA A 18 1.22 7.03 -13.82
N PHE A 19 0.82 6.22 -14.80
CA PHE A 19 -0.59 6.14 -15.21
C PHE A 19 -1.50 5.64 -14.08
N ALA A 20 -1.08 4.59 -13.37
CA ALA A 20 -1.82 4.08 -12.21
C ALA A 20 -1.93 5.13 -11.08
N ALA A 21 -0.89 5.94 -10.87
CA ALA A 21 -0.89 7.03 -9.89
C ALA A 21 -1.87 8.14 -10.30
N VAL A 22 -1.90 8.51 -11.58
CA VAL A 22 -2.86 9.49 -12.13
C VAL A 22 -4.29 8.98 -11.96
N LEU A 23 -4.57 7.74 -12.38
CA LEU A 23 -5.89 7.14 -12.22
C LEU A 23 -6.34 7.10 -10.75
N ARG A 24 -5.45 6.68 -9.86
CA ARG A 24 -5.74 6.63 -8.42
C ARG A 24 -6.02 8.02 -7.84
N SER A 25 -5.29 9.04 -8.29
CA SER A 25 -5.46 10.44 -7.87
C SER A 25 -6.80 11.01 -8.35
N SER A 26 -7.15 10.77 -9.61
CA SER A 26 -8.42 11.22 -10.20
C SER A 26 -9.62 10.60 -9.50
N LEU A 27 -9.62 9.26 -9.30
CA LEU A 27 -10.70 8.55 -8.62
C LEU A 27 -10.90 9.03 -7.17
N THR A 28 -9.80 9.20 -6.44
CA THR A 28 -9.85 9.65 -5.05
C THR A 28 -10.29 11.11 -4.92
N SER A 29 -9.93 11.96 -5.89
CA SER A 29 -10.36 13.37 -5.93
C SER A 29 -11.87 13.51 -6.16
N ILE A 30 -12.43 12.69 -7.07
CA ILE A 30 -13.87 12.62 -7.30
C ILE A 30 -14.59 12.13 -6.04
N VAL A 31 -14.08 11.05 -5.42
CA VAL A 31 -14.66 10.49 -4.19
C VAL A 31 -14.57 11.43 -2.99
N GLY A 32 -13.59 12.33 -2.95
CA GLY A 32 -13.49 13.36 -1.91
C GLY A 32 -14.69 14.31 -1.85
N VAL A 33 -15.47 14.41 -2.93
CA VAL A 33 -16.68 15.25 -3.01
C VAL A 33 -17.92 14.53 -2.48
N PHE A 34 -17.92 13.19 -2.49
CA PHE A 34 -19.07 12.38 -2.11
C PHE A 34 -19.14 12.12 -0.60
N PRO A 35 -20.33 11.77 -0.07
CA PRO A 35 -20.47 11.29 1.30
C PRO A 35 -19.52 10.12 1.61
N GLN A 36 -19.14 9.98 2.89
CA GLN A 36 -18.11 9.02 3.34
C GLN A 36 -18.42 7.56 3.01
N GLU A 37 -19.70 7.25 2.85
CA GLU A 37 -20.20 5.91 2.50
C GLU A 37 -19.67 5.43 1.15
N TYR A 38 -19.37 6.32 0.21
CA TYR A 38 -18.86 5.97 -1.13
C TYR A 38 -17.34 5.81 -1.19
N THR A 39 -16.61 6.30 -0.18
CA THR A 39 -15.14 6.20 -0.16
C THR A 39 -14.68 4.76 0.09
N VAL A 40 -15.41 4.02 0.93
CA VAL A 40 -15.01 2.67 1.31
C VAL A 40 -15.18 1.66 0.17
N PRO A 41 -16.29 1.63 -0.59
CA PRO A 41 -16.43 0.77 -1.77
C PRO A 41 -15.31 0.96 -2.81
N LEU A 42 -14.96 2.20 -3.15
CA LEU A 42 -13.87 2.48 -4.09
C LEU A 42 -12.53 1.91 -3.59
N LEU A 43 -12.18 2.18 -2.33
CA LEU A 43 -10.92 1.71 -1.75
C LEU A 43 -10.94 0.18 -1.54
N SER A 44 -12.09 -0.42 -1.31
CA SER A 44 -12.21 -1.88 -1.21
C SER A 44 -11.97 -2.59 -2.55
N GLY A 45 -12.42 -2.00 -3.66
CA GLY A 45 -12.16 -2.52 -5.01
C GLY A 45 -10.66 -2.60 -5.33
N GLN A 46 -9.88 -1.61 -4.90
CA GLN A 46 -8.42 -1.66 -4.99
C GLN A 46 -7.80 -2.79 -4.14
N GLY A 47 -8.41 -3.10 -2.99
CA GLY A 47 -8.01 -4.24 -2.16
C GLY A 47 -8.30 -5.58 -2.86
N MET A 48 -9.49 -5.73 -3.44
CA MET A 48 -9.90 -6.92 -4.18
C MET A 48 -9.02 -7.19 -5.40
N ALA A 49 -8.69 -6.16 -6.19
CA ALA A 49 -7.77 -6.28 -7.32
C ALA A 49 -6.40 -6.82 -6.88
N GLY A 50 -5.91 -6.40 -5.70
CA GLY A 50 -4.65 -6.90 -5.12
C GLY A 50 -4.73 -8.36 -4.66
N ILE A 51 -5.86 -8.81 -4.14
CA ILE A 51 -6.09 -10.22 -3.78
C ILE A 51 -6.14 -11.07 -5.06
N PHE A 52 -6.88 -10.62 -6.08
CA PHE A 52 -6.97 -11.31 -7.37
C PHE A 52 -5.59 -11.46 -8.03
N ALA A 53 -4.77 -10.41 -8.03
CA ALA A 53 -3.39 -10.48 -8.53
C ALA A 53 -2.51 -11.46 -7.74
N ALA A 54 -2.66 -11.53 -6.41
CA ALA A 54 -1.93 -12.48 -5.56
C ALA A 54 -2.39 -13.93 -5.82
N LEU A 55 -3.69 -14.17 -5.95
CA LEU A 55 -4.26 -15.48 -6.28
C LEU A 55 -3.85 -15.92 -7.68
N SER A 56 -3.92 -15.03 -8.67
CA SER A 56 -3.44 -15.28 -10.03
C SER A 56 -1.98 -15.73 -10.01
N LYS A 57 -1.09 -15.02 -9.28
CA LYS A 57 0.31 -15.44 -9.12
C LYS A 57 0.47 -16.82 -8.45
N ILE A 58 -0.34 -17.15 -7.46
CA ILE A 58 -0.32 -18.47 -6.81
C ILE A 58 -0.79 -19.54 -7.80
N ILE A 59 -1.87 -19.30 -8.53
CA ILE A 59 -2.39 -20.19 -9.57
C ILE A 59 -1.35 -20.36 -10.67
N THR A 60 -0.72 -19.28 -11.15
CA THR A 60 0.39 -19.35 -12.12
C THR A 60 1.54 -20.21 -11.62
N LEU A 61 1.97 -20.05 -10.36
CA LEU A 61 3.02 -20.90 -9.76
C LEU A 61 2.61 -22.37 -9.60
N LEU A 62 1.32 -22.65 -9.46
CA LEU A 62 0.76 -24.01 -9.43
C LEU A 62 0.58 -24.60 -10.84
N MET A 63 0.37 -23.76 -11.86
CA MET A 63 -0.01 -24.18 -13.23
C MET A 63 1.15 -24.28 -14.23
N LEU A 64 2.34 -23.75 -13.92
CA LEU A 64 3.45 -23.65 -14.87
C LEU A 64 4.79 -23.79 -14.10
N GLN A 65 5.78 -24.65 -14.36
CA GLN A 65 6.17 -25.58 -15.46
C GLN A 65 6.10 -25.13 -16.92
N GLU A 66 5.43 -24.06 -17.33
CA GLU A 66 5.65 -23.44 -18.65
C GLU A 66 5.24 -21.96 -18.68
N LYS A 67 4.80 -21.37 -19.79
CA LYS A 67 5.03 -19.95 -20.11
C LYS A 67 3.85 -18.96 -19.89
N CYS A 68 4.27 -17.72 -19.62
CA CYS A 68 3.77 -16.41 -20.10
C CYS A 68 2.48 -15.78 -19.56
N GLU A 69 2.71 -14.72 -18.78
CA GLU A 69 2.17 -13.35 -18.93
C GLU A 69 0.72 -13.18 -19.42
N THR A 70 -0.14 -13.05 -18.42
CA THR A 70 -1.42 -12.34 -18.33
C THR A 70 -1.78 -11.41 -19.48
N VAL A 71 -2.83 -11.79 -20.20
CA VAL A 71 -3.84 -10.90 -20.78
C VAL A 71 -4.97 -10.74 -19.76
N PHE A 72 -5.42 -9.51 -19.48
CA PHE A 72 -6.82 -9.27 -19.11
C PHE A 72 -7.28 -7.93 -19.67
N GLU A 73 -7.84 -8.07 -20.87
CA GLU A 73 -9.10 -7.54 -21.38
C GLU A 73 -9.58 -6.13 -21.00
N ASP A 74 -9.79 -5.38 -22.08
CA ASP A 74 -10.34 -4.04 -22.19
C ASP A 74 -11.73 -3.88 -21.56
N ILE A 75 -11.92 -2.76 -20.85
CA ILE A 75 -13.24 -2.20 -20.59
C ILE A 75 -13.38 -0.97 -21.49
N PRO A 76 -14.29 -0.95 -22.48
CA PRO A 76 -14.51 0.25 -23.26
C PRO A 76 -15.34 1.22 -22.42
N MET A 77 -14.85 2.45 -22.25
CA MET A 77 -15.70 3.55 -21.78
C MET A 77 -15.45 4.75 -22.69
N ASP A 78 -16.31 4.86 -23.71
CA ASP A 78 -16.60 6.15 -24.33
C ASP A 78 -17.24 7.07 -23.28
N GLY A 79 -16.81 8.32 -23.26
CA GLY A 79 -17.22 9.27 -22.25
C GLY A 79 -16.26 10.44 -22.16
N LYS A 80 -16.39 11.39 -23.09
CA LYS A 80 -15.82 12.73 -22.95
C LYS A 80 -16.40 13.40 -21.70
N MET A 81 -15.55 13.80 -20.76
CA MET A 81 -15.80 14.95 -19.90
C MET A 81 -14.48 15.68 -19.66
N GLU A 82 -14.23 16.69 -20.50
CA GLU A 82 -13.41 17.84 -20.12
C GLU A 82 -14.21 18.65 -19.08
N GLN A 83 -13.61 18.92 -17.92
CA GLN A 83 -14.09 19.96 -17.03
C GLN A 83 -12.89 20.80 -16.59
N LYS A 84 -12.91 22.04 -17.09
CA LYS A 84 -11.98 23.13 -16.87
C LYS A 84 -12.45 23.89 -15.62
N ASP A 85 -11.62 23.99 -14.59
CA ASP A 85 -11.84 24.91 -13.47
C ASP A 85 -10.53 25.64 -13.17
N ASP A 86 -10.62 26.97 -13.08
CA ASP A 86 -9.52 27.92 -12.83
C ASP A 86 -8.73 27.58 -11.56
N GLU A 87 -7.47 27.21 -11.75
CA GLU A 87 -6.54 26.81 -10.69
C GLU A 87 -5.82 28.06 -10.15
N GLN A 88 -6.32 28.64 -9.06
CA GLN A 88 -5.62 29.74 -8.38
C GLN A 88 -4.59 29.19 -7.37
N PRO A 89 -3.29 29.54 -7.49
CA PRO A 89 -2.20 28.95 -6.70
C PRO A 89 -2.28 29.23 -5.19
N ASP A 90 -2.94 30.32 -4.77
CA ASP A 90 -3.13 30.65 -3.35
C ASP A 90 -4.04 29.64 -2.62
N MET A 91 -4.91 28.93 -3.35
CA MET A 91 -5.85 27.96 -2.78
C MET A 91 -5.15 26.66 -2.35
N ILE A 92 -4.12 26.22 -3.08
CA ILE A 92 -3.46 24.91 -2.85
C ILE A 92 -2.71 24.90 -1.51
N LEU A 93 -1.95 25.96 -1.22
CA LEU A 93 -1.19 26.08 0.03
C LEU A 93 -2.10 26.20 1.25
N VAL A 94 -3.23 26.90 1.12
CA VAL A 94 -4.24 27.00 2.18
C VAL A 94 -4.88 25.64 2.47
N VAL A 95 -5.25 24.91 1.43
CA VAL A 95 -5.80 23.55 1.54
C VAL A 95 -4.76 22.61 2.16
N LEU A 96 -3.51 22.65 1.68
CA LEU A 96 -2.41 21.84 2.20
C LEU A 96 -2.19 22.10 3.68
N LYS A 97 -2.19 23.38 4.11
CA LYS A 97 -2.04 23.76 5.52
C LYS A 97 -3.20 23.27 6.40
N GLN A 98 -4.39 23.11 5.86
CA GLN A 98 -5.54 22.56 6.60
C GLN A 98 -5.48 21.03 6.75
N ILE A 99 -5.02 20.32 5.71
CA ILE A 99 -4.96 18.84 5.71
C ILE A 99 -3.59 18.28 6.15
N TRP A 100 -2.62 19.13 6.42
CA TRP A 100 -1.24 18.75 6.73
C TRP A 100 -1.09 17.65 7.80
N PRO A 101 -1.88 17.60 8.90
CA PRO A 101 -1.71 16.54 9.90
C PRO A 101 -2.13 15.18 9.34
N MET A 102 -3.17 15.16 8.51
CA MET A 102 -3.67 13.94 7.89
C MET A 102 -2.74 13.48 6.75
N ALA A 103 -2.21 14.44 5.98
CA ALA A 103 -1.21 14.21 4.93
C ALA A 103 0.10 13.64 5.49
N LEU A 104 0.55 14.12 6.65
CA LEU A 104 1.74 13.61 7.31
C LEU A 104 1.50 12.19 7.85
N ASN A 105 0.39 11.96 8.53
CA ASN A 105 0.05 10.63 9.06
C ASN A 105 -0.05 9.57 7.95
N ILE A 106 -0.70 9.90 6.83
CA ILE A 106 -0.84 8.96 5.71
C ILE A 106 0.52 8.69 5.04
N CYS A 107 1.38 9.70 4.95
CA CYS A 107 2.76 9.54 4.49
C CYS A 107 3.55 8.61 5.41
N CYS A 108 3.51 8.80 6.73
CA CYS A 108 4.22 7.95 7.69
C CYS A 108 3.77 6.49 7.64
N ILE A 109 2.46 6.22 7.56
CA ILE A 109 1.92 4.86 7.41
C ILE A 109 2.50 4.20 6.15
N ASP A 110 2.47 4.93 5.03
CA ASP A 110 2.92 4.39 3.76
C ASP A 110 4.43 4.21 3.71
N VAL A 111 5.22 5.10 4.33
CA VAL A 111 6.68 4.91 4.53
C VAL A 111 6.95 3.62 5.28
N VAL A 112 6.31 3.40 6.43
CA VAL A 112 6.50 2.18 7.24
C VAL A 112 6.15 0.94 6.44
N LYS A 113 4.97 0.91 5.82
CA LYS A 113 4.48 -0.26 5.10
C LYS A 113 5.27 -0.53 3.82
N VAL A 114 5.64 0.49 3.04
CA VAL A 114 6.49 0.33 1.85
C VAL A 114 7.91 -0.07 2.24
N SER A 115 8.42 0.43 3.37
CA SER A 115 9.76 0.05 3.85
C SER A 115 9.89 -1.45 4.12
N LEU A 116 8.81 -2.08 4.60
CA LEU A 116 8.77 -3.51 4.91
C LEU A 116 8.26 -4.35 3.74
N PHE A 117 7.18 -3.94 3.08
CA PHE A 117 6.51 -4.72 2.05
C PHE A 117 6.61 -4.06 0.65
N PRO A 118 7.01 -4.81 -0.40
CA PRO A 118 7.34 -6.23 -0.38
C PRO A 118 8.80 -6.53 -0.02
N ALA A 119 9.68 -5.51 0.01
CA ALA A 119 11.12 -5.71 0.01
C ALA A 119 11.61 -6.60 1.17
N ILE A 120 11.43 -6.21 2.43
CA ILE A 120 11.92 -6.99 3.57
C ILE A 120 11.10 -8.27 3.75
N CYS A 121 9.77 -8.18 3.63
CA CYS A 121 8.88 -9.32 3.81
C CYS A 121 9.08 -10.44 2.77
N ALA A 122 9.56 -10.14 1.55
CA ALA A 122 9.85 -11.14 0.53
C ALA A 122 11.16 -11.90 0.77
N ASP A 123 12.05 -11.35 1.60
CA ASP A 123 13.33 -11.98 1.96
C ASP A 123 13.21 -12.90 3.18
N VAL A 124 12.02 -12.95 3.81
CA VAL A 124 11.71 -13.85 4.93
C VAL A 124 11.52 -15.28 4.42
N ARG A 125 12.17 -16.24 5.07
CA ARG A 125 12.10 -17.67 4.72
C ARG A 125 11.32 -18.45 5.76
N THR A 126 10.76 -19.57 5.30
CA THR A 126 10.18 -20.57 6.18
C THR A 126 11.29 -21.29 6.94
N SER A 127 11.04 -21.54 8.23
CA SER A 127 11.93 -22.29 9.12
C SER A 127 11.45 -23.74 9.28
N LEU A 128 10.22 -24.05 8.86
CA LEU A 128 9.59 -25.35 9.00
C LEU A 128 9.78 -26.27 7.78
N ALA A 129 10.01 -25.70 6.59
CA ALA A 129 10.05 -26.48 5.36
C ALA A 129 11.51 -26.77 4.91
N PRO A 130 11.82 -28.00 4.46
CA PRO A 130 13.13 -28.30 3.91
C PRO A 130 13.40 -27.49 2.64
N ALA A 131 14.67 -27.18 2.38
CA ALA A 131 15.11 -26.41 1.21
C ALA A 131 14.57 -27.04 -0.09
N ASN A 132 14.07 -26.20 -1.02
CA ASN A 132 13.43 -26.58 -2.28
C ASN A 132 12.08 -27.30 -2.20
N SER A 133 11.46 -27.39 -1.01
CA SER A 133 10.09 -27.88 -0.89
C SER A 133 9.07 -26.95 -1.55
N LEU A 134 7.89 -27.49 -1.89
CA LEU A 134 6.75 -26.69 -2.37
C LEU A 134 6.39 -25.55 -1.41
N TRP A 135 6.46 -25.81 -0.10
CA TRP A 135 6.16 -24.81 0.93
C TRP A 135 7.18 -23.68 0.97
N ASP A 136 8.48 -23.94 0.77
CA ASP A 136 9.50 -22.88 0.67
C ASP A 136 9.24 -21.93 -0.51
N LYS A 137 8.76 -22.47 -1.65
CA LYS A 137 8.38 -21.66 -2.82
C LYS A 137 7.06 -20.91 -2.63
N LEU A 138 6.10 -21.50 -1.92
CA LEU A 138 4.77 -20.91 -1.69
C LEU A 138 4.74 -19.94 -0.51
N PHE A 139 5.71 -20.01 0.41
CA PHE A 139 5.72 -19.20 1.62
C PHE A 139 5.72 -17.70 1.34
N GLY A 140 6.56 -17.23 0.40
CA GLY A 140 6.56 -15.82 -0.01
C GLY A 140 5.22 -15.37 -0.60
N PRO A 141 4.72 -15.99 -1.67
CA PRO A 141 3.42 -15.65 -2.26
C PRO A 141 2.23 -15.71 -1.28
N VAL A 142 2.17 -16.73 -0.42
CA VAL A 142 1.03 -16.95 0.49
C VAL A 142 1.19 -16.14 1.79
N GLY A 143 2.29 -16.33 2.51
CA GLY A 143 2.53 -15.73 3.82
C GLY A 143 2.82 -14.24 3.74
N CYS A 144 3.55 -13.78 2.72
CA CYS A 144 3.88 -12.37 2.53
C CYS A 144 2.83 -11.64 1.68
N PHE A 145 2.62 -12.03 0.41
CA PHE A 145 1.78 -11.26 -0.51
C PHE A 145 0.28 -11.44 -0.25
N LEU A 146 -0.24 -12.66 -0.26
CA LEU A 146 -1.68 -12.92 -0.11
C LEU A 146 -2.18 -12.44 1.25
N MET A 147 -1.50 -12.83 2.33
CA MET A 147 -1.98 -12.52 3.68
C MET A 147 -1.98 -11.01 3.98
N ASN A 148 -0.95 -10.28 3.54
CA ASN A 148 -0.91 -8.82 3.65
C ASN A 148 -2.06 -8.15 2.86
N ARG A 149 -2.35 -8.65 1.65
CA ARG A 149 -3.46 -8.14 0.81
C ARG A 149 -4.82 -8.43 1.42
N CYS A 150 -5.03 -9.63 1.98
CA CYS A 150 -6.23 -9.99 2.71
C CYS A 150 -6.43 -9.11 3.95
N GLY A 151 -5.39 -8.97 4.79
CA GLY A 151 -5.42 -8.10 5.96
C GLY A 151 -5.80 -6.66 5.58
N ASN A 152 -5.14 -6.11 4.54
CA ASN A 152 -5.44 -4.78 4.04
C ASN A 152 -6.89 -4.65 3.56
N PHE A 153 -7.43 -5.61 2.82
CA PHE A 153 -8.84 -5.59 2.42
C PHE A 153 -9.78 -5.58 3.63
N VAL A 154 -9.56 -6.48 4.59
CA VAL A 154 -10.35 -6.56 5.83
C VAL A 154 -10.29 -5.24 6.61
N GLY A 155 -9.11 -4.63 6.73
CA GLY A 155 -8.93 -3.33 7.38
C GLY A 155 -9.76 -2.23 6.72
N ARG A 156 -9.75 -2.17 5.37
CA ARG A 156 -10.56 -1.20 4.61
C ARG A 156 -12.06 -1.43 4.81
N MET A 157 -12.49 -2.69 4.84
CA MET A 157 -13.89 -3.05 5.07
C MET A 157 -14.34 -2.69 6.47
N LEU A 158 -13.50 -2.94 7.48
CA LEU A 158 -13.84 -2.60 8.85
C LEU A 158 -14.05 -1.09 9.03
N THR A 159 -13.35 -0.24 8.28
CA THR A 159 -13.56 1.22 8.30
C THR A 159 -14.96 1.64 7.83
N ALA A 160 -15.69 0.80 7.06
CA ALA A 160 -17.09 1.06 6.74
C ALA A 160 -18.01 0.94 7.96
N PHE A 161 -17.67 0.02 8.86
CA PHE A 161 -18.52 -0.32 10.02
C PHE A 161 -18.09 0.44 11.28
N ILE A 162 -16.79 0.63 11.47
CA ILE A 162 -16.21 1.22 12.68
C ILE A 162 -15.32 2.38 12.26
N LEU A 163 -15.76 3.61 12.57
CA LEU A 163 -14.97 4.83 12.40
C LEU A 163 -14.35 5.25 13.74
N PHE A 164 -13.25 4.60 14.08
CA PHE A 164 -12.46 4.89 15.27
C PHE A 164 -10.96 4.93 14.89
N PRO A 165 -10.11 5.85 15.37
CA PRO A 165 -10.33 6.99 16.26
C PRO A 165 -10.85 8.25 15.54
N ARG A 166 -11.48 9.16 16.30
CA ARG A 166 -12.10 10.40 15.77
C ARG A 166 -11.05 11.37 15.23
N LYS A 167 -11.39 12.08 14.14
CA LYS A 167 -10.52 13.04 13.41
C LYS A 167 -9.70 14.05 14.24
N ASN A 168 -10.18 14.50 15.40
CA ASN A 168 -9.54 15.52 16.25
C ASN A 168 -8.82 14.92 17.47
N SER A 169 -8.72 13.61 17.54
CA SER A 169 -8.17 12.93 18.71
C SER A 169 -6.66 12.79 18.60
N SER A 170 -5.90 13.17 19.63
CA SER A 170 -4.44 12.95 19.72
C SER A 170 -4.05 11.46 19.69
N PHE A 171 -5.02 10.56 19.83
CA PHE A 171 -4.83 9.12 19.71
C PHE A 171 -4.48 8.69 18.27
N LEU A 172 -4.91 9.44 17.25
CA LEU A 172 -4.65 9.09 15.85
C LEU A 172 -3.14 9.07 15.50
N PRO A 173 -2.35 10.14 15.74
CA PRO A 173 -0.91 10.11 15.48
C PRO A 173 -0.15 9.12 16.36
N LEU A 174 -0.62 8.85 17.59
CA LEU A 174 -0.02 7.84 18.45
C LEU A 174 -0.17 6.43 17.85
N LEU A 175 -1.36 6.12 17.30
CA LEU A 175 -1.64 4.83 16.66
C LEU A 175 -0.84 4.67 15.35
N VAL A 176 -0.59 5.77 14.64
CA VAL A 176 0.30 5.79 13.48
C VAL A 176 1.75 5.55 13.91
N ALA A 177 2.22 6.22 14.95
CA ALA A 177 3.56 6.00 15.50
C ALA A 177 3.73 4.53 15.97
N ALA A 178 2.70 3.92 16.53
CA ALA A 178 2.73 2.50 16.91
C ALA A 178 3.00 1.56 15.71
N GLN A 179 2.73 1.96 14.47
CA GLN A 179 3.07 1.13 13.31
C GLN A 179 4.57 0.98 13.11
N THR A 180 5.37 1.95 13.57
CA THR A 180 6.84 1.83 13.50
C THR A 180 7.35 0.65 14.30
N LEU A 181 6.60 0.15 15.29
CA LEU A 181 6.92 -1.07 16.04
C LEU A 181 6.89 -2.33 15.16
N PHE A 182 6.13 -2.35 14.06
CA PHE A 182 6.15 -3.48 13.12
C PHE A 182 7.49 -3.63 12.41
N ILE A 183 8.28 -2.55 12.29
CA ILE A 183 9.60 -2.58 11.65
C ILE A 183 10.56 -3.52 12.38
N PRO A 184 10.90 -3.29 13.67
CA PRO A 184 11.77 -4.20 14.39
C PRO A 184 11.15 -5.60 14.51
N LEU A 185 9.83 -5.71 14.71
CA LEU A 185 9.16 -7.00 14.84
C LEU A 185 9.35 -7.90 13.60
N ILE A 186 9.16 -7.34 12.40
CA ILE A 186 9.35 -8.09 11.13
C ILE A 186 10.83 -8.32 10.85
N ILE A 187 11.70 -7.35 11.14
CA ILE A 187 13.15 -7.53 10.99
C ILE A 187 13.63 -8.68 11.88
N PHE A 188 13.11 -8.83 13.10
CA PHE A 188 13.46 -9.90 14.04
C PHE A 188 12.98 -11.31 13.61
N CYS A 189 12.11 -11.42 12.61
CA CYS A 189 11.76 -12.69 11.95
C CYS A 189 12.89 -13.22 11.05
N ASN A 190 12.77 -14.45 10.56
CA ASN A 190 13.81 -15.18 9.81
C ASN A 190 14.08 -14.59 8.40
N VAL A 191 14.84 -13.49 8.32
CA VAL A 191 15.27 -12.83 7.08
C VAL A 191 16.58 -13.45 6.57
N SER A 192 16.63 -13.82 5.27
CA SER A 192 17.72 -14.64 4.69
C SER A 192 19.12 -14.00 4.66
N HIS A 193 19.19 -12.67 4.62
CA HIS A 193 20.45 -11.91 4.55
C HIS A 193 20.70 -11.24 5.90
N ARG A 194 21.12 -12.02 6.90
CA ARG A 194 21.62 -11.48 8.16
C ARG A 194 23.08 -11.87 8.34
N SER A 195 23.95 -10.88 8.52
CA SER A 195 25.37 -11.16 8.74
C SER A 195 25.70 -11.39 10.23
N HIS A 196 24.99 -10.75 11.18
CA HIS A 196 25.47 -10.62 12.57
C HIS A 196 24.47 -10.95 13.72
N THR A 197 23.20 -11.30 13.47
CA THR A 197 22.23 -11.61 14.56
C THR A 197 21.34 -12.82 14.29
N SER A 198 21.22 -13.72 15.28
CA SER A 198 20.29 -14.87 15.24
C SER A 198 18.82 -14.40 15.25
N PRO A 199 17.91 -15.04 14.50
CA PRO A 199 16.48 -14.74 14.57
C PRO A 199 15.93 -15.05 15.98
N PHE A 200 15.14 -14.13 16.54
CA PHE A 200 14.51 -14.31 17.86
C PHE A 200 13.21 -15.12 17.75
N PHE A 201 12.45 -14.91 16.66
CA PHE A 201 11.22 -15.66 16.37
C PHE A 201 11.49 -16.75 15.32
N GLN A 202 11.54 -18.00 15.75
CA GLN A 202 11.83 -19.17 14.89
C GLN A 202 10.59 -19.74 14.19
N HIS A 203 9.37 -19.46 14.70
CA HIS A 203 8.14 -19.94 14.08
C HIS A 203 7.61 -18.99 13.00
N ASP A 204 7.35 -19.55 11.82
CA ASP A 204 6.80 -18.84 10.65
C ASP A 204 5.44 -18.17 10.90
N ALA A 205 4.68 -18.70 11.87
CA ALA A 205 3.38 -18.16 12.28
C ALA A 205 3.48 -16.71 12.78
N TRP A 206 4.58 -16.33 13.46
CA TRP A 206 4.78 -14.98 13.96
C TRP A 206 4.92 -13.97 12.83
N PHE A 207 5.70 -14.31 11.79
CA PHE A 207 5.82 -13.47 10.61
C PHE A 207 4.47 -13.29 9.92
N ILE A 208 3.74 -14.38 9.68
CA ILE A 208 2.42 -14.31 9.03
C ILE A 208 1.47 -13.42 9.85
N PHE A 209 1.44 -13.59 11.18
CA PHE A 209 0.60 -12.78 12.06
C PHE A 209 0.95 -11.28 11.99
N PHE A 210 2.22 -10.91 12.16
CA PHE A 210 2.65 -9.51 12.11
C PHE A 210 2.46 -8.89 10.72
N ASN A 211 2.73 -9.64 9.64
CA ASN A 211 2.52 -9.18 8.26
C ASN A 211 1.03 -8.99 7.95
N THR A 212 0.15 -9.86 8.46
CA THR A 212 -1.31 -9.70 8.33
C THR A 212 -1.79 -8.46 9.08
N LEU A 213 -1.30 -8.27 10.31
CA LEU A 213 -1.68 -7.14 11.15
C LEU A 213 -1.18 -5.82 10.56
N LEU A 214 0.04 -5.79 10.02
CA LEU A 214 0.57 -4.65 9.26
C LEU A 214 -0.35 -4.31 8.07
N GLY A 215 -0.75 -5.32 7.29
CA GLY A 215 -1.71 -5.14 6.21
C GLY A 215 -3.03 -4.57 6.67
N PHE A 216 -3.60 -5.14 7.73
CA PHE A 216 -4.85 -4.69 8.34
C PHE A 216 -4.79 -3.25 8.84
N CYS A 217 -3.78 -2.90 9.64
CA CYS A 217 -3.57 -1.54 10.12
C CYS A 217 -3.40 -0.56 8.96
N ASN A 218 -2.57 -0.91 7.96
CA ASN A 218 -2.39 -0.08 6.78
C ASN A 218 -3.72 0.15 6.04
N GLY A 219 -4.51 -0.90 5.82
CA GLY A 219 -5.81 -0.81 5.16
C GLY A 219 -6.79 0.08 5.93
N TYR A 220 -6.88 -0.12 7.24
CA TYR A 220 -7.79 0.62 8.10
C TYR A 220 -7.42 2.10 8.19
N PHE A 221 -6.18 2.43 8.56
CA PHE A 221 -5.76 3.83 8.76
C PHE A 221 -5.66 4.61 7.46
N THR A 222 -5.22 3.98 6.36
CA THR A 222 -5.17 4.66 5.06
C THR A 222 -6.58 5.06 4.64
N THR A 223 -7.56 4.15 4.71
CA THR A 223 -8.96 4.48 4.38
C THR A 223 -9.52 5.55 5.31
N LEU A 224 -9.29 5.43 6.62
CA LEU A 224 -9.74 6.40 7.61
C LEU A 224 -9.22 7.82 7.30
N LEU A 225 -7.92 7.95 7.04
CA LEU A 225 -7.26 9.22 6.73
C LEU A 225 -7.74 9.79 5.40
N THR A 226 -7.75 8.98 4.34
CA THR A 226 -8.23 9.41 3.02
C THR A 226 -9.70 9.82 3.05
N SER A 227 -10.52 9.22 3.93
CA SER A 227 -11.90 9.64 4.16
C SER A 227 -12.04 10.89 5.03
N TYR A 228 -11.05 11.23 5.88
CA TYR A 228 -11.08 12.40 6.74
C TYR A 228 -10.52 13.66 6.08
N GLY A 229 -9.48 13.57 5.25
CA GLY A 229 -8.81 14.76 4.72
C GLY A 229 -9.71 15.68 3.88
N PRO A 230 -10.47 15.19 2.89
CA PRO A 230 -11.40 16.04 2.11
C PRO A 230 -12.48 16.71 2.96
N LYS A 231 -12.78 16.15 4.14
CA LYS A 231 -13.76 16.70 5.10
C LYS A 231 -13.18 17.72 6.07
N MET A 232 -11.86 17.97 6.03
CA MET A 232 -11.23 19.04 6.81
C MET A 232 -11.32 20.39 6.10
N VAL A 233 -11.74 20.39 4.84
CA VAL A 233 -11.84 21.58 4.00
C VAL A 233 -13.29 21.79 3.54
N PRO A 234 -13.67 23.02 3.12
CA PRO A 234 -14.98 23.26 2.52
C PRO A 234 -15.20 22.39 1.27
N LEU A 235 -16.45 22.02 0.97
CA LEU A 235 -16.80 21.15 -0.17
C LEU A 235 -16.23 21.64 -1.51
N LYS A 236 -16.13 22.96 -1.71
CA LYS A 236 -15.50 23.59 -2.88
C LYS A 236 -14.04 23.14 -3.08
N ASN A 237 -13.33 22.85 -1.99
CA ASN A 237 -11.90 22.53 -1.97
C ASN A 237 -11.63 21.03 -1.74
N ALA A 238 -12.69 20.21 -1.58
CA ALA A 238 -12.57 18.79 -1.23
C ALA A 238 -11.89 17.95 -2.33
N LYS A 239 -12.08 18.31 -3.60
CA LYS A 239 -11.38 17.70 -4.74
C LYS A 239 -9.86 17.85 -4.62
N THR A 240 -9.40 19.08 -4.41
CA THR A 240 -7.98 19.42 -4.24
C THR A 240 -7.39 18.73 -3.01
N ALA A 241 -8.12 18.70 -1.90
CA ALA A 241 -7.68 17.99 -0.70
C ALA A 241 -7.51 16.48 -0.94
N GLY A 242 -8.45 15.84 -1.66
CA GLY A 242 -8.33 14.43 -2.05
C GLY A 242 -7.09 14.15 -2.90
N SER A 243 -6.82 15.00 -3.90
CA SER A 243 -5.62 14.92 -4.73
C SER A 243 -4.33 15.04 -3.91
N LEU A 244 -4.25 16.04 -3.01
CA LEU A 244 -3.08 16.26 -2.15
C LEU A 244 -2.83 15.10 -1.16
N MET A 245 -3.88 14.41 -0.70
CA MET A 245 -3.71 13.20 0.11
C MET A 245 -3.06 12.06 -0.68
N VAL A 246 -3.44 11.87 -1.94
CA VAL A 246 -2.82 10.85 -2.81
C VAL A 246 -1.41 11.24 -3.20
N PHE A 247 -1.15 12.53 -3.42
CA PHE A 247 0.20 13.02 -3.63
C PHE A 247 1.12 12.71 -2.42
N SER A 248 0.60 12.90 -1.21
CA SER A 248 1.32 12.58 0.02
C SER A 248 1.62 11.07 0.16
N LEU A 249 0.74 10.20 -0.32
CA LEU A 249 1.02 8.76 -0.43
C LEU A 249 2.19 8.47 -1.38
N SER A 250 2.25 9.14 -2.53
CA SER A 250 3.35 8.96 -3.47
C SER A 250 4.70 9.36 -2.87
N ILE A 251 4.73 10.44 -2.10
CA ILE A 251 5.92 10.83 -1.32
C ILE A 251 6.30 9.71 -0.34
N GLY A 252 5.32 9.17 0.39
CA GLY A 252 5.54 8.06 1.31
C GLY A 252 6.13 6.82 0.63
N CYS A 253 5.67 6.47 -0.57
CA CYS A 253 6.25 5.39 -1.37
C CYS A 253 7.74 5.60 -1.68
N ILE A 254 8.13 6.81 -2.06
CA ILE A 254 9.52 7.14 -2.42
C ILE A 254 10.42 7.01 -1.18
N PHE A 255 10.02 7.65 -0.08
CA PHE A 255 10.78 7.60 1.17
C PHE A 255 10.79 6.19 1.78
N GLY A 256 9.69 5.46 1.71
CA GLY A 256 9.59 4.07 2.16
C GLY A 256 10.53 3.16 1.37
N ALA A 257 10.57 3.30 0.04
CA ALA A 257 11.49 2.53 -0.80
C ALA A 257 12.95 2.84 -0.48
N ALA A 258 13.31 4.11 -0.30
CA ALA A 258 14.65 4.51 0.15
C ALA A 258 15.01 3.89 1.51
N LEU A 259 14.06 3.89 2.45
CA LEU A 259 14.24 3.30 3.77
C LEU A 259 14.36 1.77 3.73
N SER A 260 13.69 1.08 2.79
CA SER A 260 13.90 -0.36 2.55
C SER A 260 15.35 -0.68 2.21
N PHE A 261 15.99 0.12 1.33
CA PHE A 261 17.39 -0.08 0.96
C PHE A 261 18.31 0.16 2.16
N LEU A 262 18.01 1.19 2.96
CA LEU A 262 18.75 1.49 4.18
C LEU A 262 18.65 0.35 5.20
N ILE A 263 17.45 -0.20 5.43
CA ILE A 263 17.27 -1.37 6.30
C ILE A 263 18.06 -2.56 5.78
N ARG A 264 17.98 -2.86 4.48
CA ARG A 264 18.73 -3.95 3.84
C ARG A 264 20.25 -3.80 3.96
N TRP A 265 20.74 -2.57 4.02
CA TRP A 265 22.16 -2.28 4.20
C TRP A 265 22.64 -2.49 5.65
N ILE A 266 21.74 -2.33 6.63
CA ILE A 266 22.05 -2.49 8.06
C ILE A 266 22.07 -3.97 8.50
N ILE A 267 21.20 -4.82 7.92
CA ILE A 267 21.04 -6.25 8.27
C ILE A 267 22.08 -7.15 7.59
#